data_AF-A0A963JRP1-F1
#
_entry.id   AF-A0A963JRP1-F1
#
_cell.length_a   1.000
_cell.length_b   1.000
_cell.length_c   1.000
_cell.angle_alpha   90.00
_cell.angle_beta   90.00
_cell.angle_gamma   90.00
#
_symmetry.space_group_name_H-M   'P 1'
#
loop_
_entity.id
_entity.type
_entity.pdbx_description
1 polymer ?
#
loop_
_entity_poly.entity_id
_entity_poly.type
_entity_poly.pdbx_seq_one_letter_code
_entity_poly.pdbx_strand_id
1 'polypeptide(L)'
;MQIFNCDHCGHVVFFDSVQCMHCASTLAFLPDQITMAALAPAPDAGVGLWRRLGAVQPGALYRLCYNHATWDACNFAVPAASPHLLCIACRQTHRLPDLSDPGNLRHWIRIEEAKRQLFYTLARLGLQPTDDSAPPHAGPTYAFLADLPGEPGIVTGHHGGTITLNVAEADDDERARRRIALHEPYRTLIGHLRHESGHFYWDRLVRDADKLDAFRAVFGDERLDYATALSEHYAQGARTDWSHHHVSAYAAAHPWEDWAETWA
;
A
#
# COMPACT_ATOMS: atom_id res chain seq x y z
N MET A 1 -9.67 -8.22 -8.54
CA MET A 1 -9.40 -7.12 -9.49
C MET A 1 -10.70 -6.39 -9.73
N GLN A 2 -10.82 -5.14 -9.30
CA GLN A 2 -12.02 -4.34 -9.56
C GLN A 2 -11.87 -3.64 -10.90
N ILE A 3 -12.91 -3.76 -11.73
CA ILE A 3 -12.99 -3.09 -13.02
C ILE A 3 -13.64 -1.72 -12.79
N PHE A 4 -13.11 -0.68 -13.43
CA PHE A 4 -13.69 0.65 -13.46
C PHE A 4 -14.20 0.97 -14.86
N ASN A 5 -15.02 2.00 -14.96
CA ASN A 5 -15.43 2.58 -16.23
C ASN A 5 -14.97 4.03 -16.27
N CYS A 6 -14.52 4.49 -17.44
CA CYS A 6 -14.30 5.90 -17.69
C CYS A 6 -15.64 6.62 -17.47
N ASP A 7 -15.71 7.52 -16.49
CA ASP A 7 -16.97 8.19 -16.15
C ASP A 7 -17.42 9.24 -17.18
N HIS A 8 -16.64 9.46 -18.25
CA HIS A 8 -17.01 10.26 -19.41
C HIS A 8 -17.64 9.44 -20.55
N CYS A 9 -17.00 8.33 -20.98
CA CYS A 9 -17.44 7.56 -22.16
C CYS A 9 -17.93 6.13 -21.86
N GLY A 10 -17.84 5.68 -20.60
CA GLY A 10 -18.27 4.34 -20.16
C GLY A 10 -17.30 3.20 -20.48
N HIS A 11 -16.23 3.45 -21.23
CA HIS A 11 -15.26 2.39 -21.60
C HIS A 11 -14.59 1.79 -20.36
N VAL A 12 -14.29 0.49 -20.41
CA VAL A 12 -13.62 -0.22 -19.31
C VAL A 12 -12.20 0.33 -19.12
N VAL A 13 -11.84 0.63 -17.87
CA VAL A 13 -10.51 1.10 -17.46
C VAL A 13 -10.07 0.36 -16.21
N PHE A 14 -8.77 0.40 -15.92
CA PHE A 14 -8.17 -0.27 -14.78
C PHE A 14 -7.82 0.72 -13.67
N PHE A 15 -7.57 0.19 -12.47
CA PHE A 15 -7.26 1.01 -11.30
C PHE A 15 -6.04 1.91 -11.51
N ASP A 16 -5.04 1.46 -12.27
CA ASP A 16 -3.81 2.20 -12.54
C ASP A 16 -3.84 3.00 -13.86
N SER A 17 -5.00 3.06 -14.54
CA SER A 17 -5.13 3.80 -15.80
C SER A 17 -5.01 5.32 -15.57
N VAL A 18 -4.16 5.97 -16.37
CA VAL A 18 -3.99 7.45 -16.41
C VAL A 18 -4.61 8.10 -17.64
N GLN A 19 -5.05 7.31 -18.61
CA GLN A 19 -5.72 7.77 -19.82
C GLN A 19 -6.75 6.74 -20.29
N CYS A 20 -7.90 7.21 -20.79
CA CYS A 20 -8.87 6.35 -21.43
C CYS A 20 -8.47 6.06 -22.88
N MET A 21 -8.28 4.79 -23.22
CA MET A 21 -7.89 4.39 -24.58
C MET A 21 -9.00 4.58 -25.64
N HIS A 22 -10.23 4.91 -25.23
CA HIS A 22 -11.35 5.13 -26.15
C HIS A 22 -11.59 6.62 -26.45
N CYS A 23 -11.71 7.47 -25.43
CA CYS A 23 -11.98 8.90 -25.59
C CYS A 23 -10.76 9.80 -25.35
N ALA A 24 -9.59 9.22 -25.06
CA ALA A 24 -8.33 9.92 -24.76
C ALA A 24 -8.34 10.83 -23.53
N SER A 25 -9.44 10.90 -22.75
CA SER A 25 -9.51 11.68 -21.52
C SER A 25 -8.45 11.24 -20.52
N THR A 26 -7.80 12.20 -19.86
CA THR A 26 -6.95 11.94 -18.68
C THR A 26 -7.80 11.31 -17.59
N LEU A 27 -7.26 10.30 -16.92
CA LEU A 27 -7.90 9.60 -15.83
C LEU A 27 -7.13 9.82 -14.53
N ALA A 28 -7.86 9.99 -13.45
CA ALA A 28 -7.29 9.94 -12.11
C ALA A 28 -8.27 9.27 -11.14
N PHE A 29 -7.74 8.52 -10.20
CA PHE A 29 -8.53 8.00 -9.09
C PHE A 29 -8.81 9.12 -8.09
N LEU A 30 -10.06 9.26 -7.68
CA LEU A 30 -10.53 10.25 -6.71
C LEU A 30 -10.74 9.53 -5.37
N PRO A 31 -9.83 9.66 -4.38
CA PRO A 31 -9.97 8.97 -3.10
C PRO A 31 -11.27 9.33 -2.38
N ASP A 32 -11.66 10.60 -2.40
CA ASP A 32 -12.88 11.13 -1.77
C ASP A 32 -14.18 10.55 -2.36
N GLN A 33 -14.13 10.04 -3.59
CA GLN A 33 -15.27 9.42 -4.29
C GLN A 33 -15.11 7.91 -4.52
N ILE A 34 -13.94 7.34 -4.19
CA ILE A 34 -13.57 5.93 -4.43
C ILE A 34 -13.88 5.49 -5.87
N THR A 35 -13.50 6.31 -6.85
CA THR A 35 -13.77 6.06 -8.27
C THR A 35 -12.64 6.53 -9.18
N MET A 36 -12.50 5.89 -10.34
CA MET A 36 -11.75 6.46 -11.46
C MET A 36 -12.58 7.55 -12.14
N ALA A 37 -11.99 8.70 -12.40
CA ALA A 37 -12.65 9.83 -13.04
C ALA A 37 -11.88 10.34 -14.25
N ALA A 38 -12.62 10.71 -15.29
CA ALA A 38 -12.13 11.43 -16.43
C ALA A 38 -12.07 12.93 -16.14
N LEU A 39 -10.92 13.52 -16.42
CA LEU A 39 -10.60 14.89 -16.12
C LEU A 39 -10.21 15.64 -17.41
N ALA A 40 -10.59 16.92 -17.48
CA ALA A 40 -10.10 17.85 -18.50
C ALA A 40 -9.39 19.05 -17.84
N PRO A 41 -8.37 19.64 -18.47
CA PRO A 41 -7.75 20.88 -17.98
C PRO A 41 -8.79 22.01 -17.83
N ALA A 42 -8.71 22.76 -16.74
CA ALA A 42 -9.62 23.86 -16.42
C ALA A 42 -8.87 25.18 -16.15
N PRO A 43 -8.16 25.73 -17.16
CA PRO A 43 -7.34 26.93 -16.99
C PRO A 43 -8.17 28.18 -16.64
N ASP A 44 -9.47 28.16 -16.97
CA ASP A 44 -10.46 29.17 -16.58
C ASP A 44 -10.70 29.22 -15.06
N ALA A 45 -10.55 28.07 -14.38
CA ALA A 45 -10.75 27.96 -12.95
C ALA A 45 -9.46 28.17 -12.14
N GLY A 46 -8.29 27.99 -12.77
CA GLY A 46 -6.98 28.19 -12.14
C GLY A 46 -5.88 27.35 -12.77
N VAL A 47 -4.63 27.77 -12.55
CA VAL A 47 -3.44 27.06 -13.05
C VAL A 47 -3.34 25.67 -12.42
N GLY A 48 -3.15 24.64 -13.24
CA GLY A 48 -3.00 23.26 -12.79
C GLY A 48 -4.30 22.61 -12.28
N LEU A 49 -5.44 23.28 -12.43
CA LEU A 49 -6.75 22.71 -12.09
C LEU A 49 -7.30 21.87 -13.23
N TRP A 50 -7.98 20.81 -12.84
CA TRP A 50 -8.65 19.86 -13.69
C TRP A 50 -10.12 19.78 -13.28
N ARG A 51 -10.99 19.68 -14.27
CA ARG A 51 -12.43 19.58 -14.10
C ARG A 51 -12.89 18.17 -14.40
N ARG A 52 -13.66 17.59 -13.48
CA ARG A 52 -14.29 16.29 -13.68
C ARG A 52 -15.33 16.35 -14.79
N LEU A 53 -15.24 15.40 -15.72
CA LEU A 53 -16.14 15.26 -16.88
C LEU A 53 -17.34 14.35 -16.63
N GLY A 54 -17.27 13.48 -15.63
CA GLY A 54 -18.32 12.51 -15.34
C GLY A 54 -19.63 13.12 -14.83
N ALA A 55 -20.70 12.34 -14.92
CA ALA A 55 -22.06 12.76 -14.57
C ALA A 55 -22.29 12.94 -13.06
N VAL A 56 -21.45 12.34 -12.21
CA VAL A 56 -21.51 12.50 -10.74
C VAL A 56 -20.63 13.68 -10.33
N GLN A 57 -21.25 14.69 -9.71
CA GLN A 57 -20.61 15.97 -9.37
C GLN A 57 -19.84 16.59 -10.57
N PRO A 58 -20.54 16.82 -11.70
CA PRO A 58 -19.92 17.37 -12.89
C PRO A 58 -19.36 18.76 -12.56
N GLY A 59 -18.17 19.06 -13.07
CA GLY A 59 -17.56 20.38 -12.85
C GLY A 59 -16.72 20.50 -11.58
N ALA A 60 -16.73 19.50 -10.69
CA ALA A 60 -15.85 19.46 -9.52
C ALA A 60 -14.37 19.60 -9.94
N LEU A 61 -13.63 20.37 -9.15
CA LEU A 61 -12.25 20.77 -9.46
C LEU A 61 -11.25 19.99 -8.62
N TYR A 62 -10.20 19.52 -9.29
CA TYR A 62 -9.13 18.73 -8.71
C TYR A 62 -7.77 19.23 -9.21
N ARG A 63 -6.71 18.81 -8.54
CA ARG A 63 -5.33 18.81 -9.02
C ARG A 63 -4.88 17.37 -9.17
N LEU A 64 -3.96 17.09 -10.10
CA LEU A 64 -3.23 15.82 -10.07
C LEU A 64 -2.25 15.83 -8.88
N CYS A 65 -2.04 14.68 -8.25
CA CYS A 65 -1.07 14.55 -7.16
C CYS A 65 0.30 15.07 -7.60
N TYR A 66 1.03 15.74 -6.70
CA TYR A 66 2.39 16.20 -6.98
C TYR A 66 3.30 15.08 -7.53
N ASN A 67 3.22 13.87 -6.98
CA ASN A 67 3.99 12.73 -7.47
C ASN A 67 3.60 12.30 -8.90
N HIS A 68 2.36 12.55 -9.33
CA HIS A 68 1.99 12.41 -10.75
C HIS A 68 2.67 13.49 -11.58
N ALA A 69 2.50 14.76 -11.19
CA ALA A 69 2.94 15.90 -11.99
C ALA A 69 4.47 16.00 -12.12
N THR A 70 5.21 15.52 -11.12
CA THR A 70 6.68 15.60 -11.08
C THR A 70 7.36 14.33 -11.57
N TRP A 71 6.80 13.15 -11.28
CA TRP A 71 7.50 11.87 -11.48
C TRP A 71 6.70 10.82 -12.27
N ASP A 72 5.46 11.12 -12.67
CA ASP A 72 4.53 10.15 -13.27
C ASP A 72 4.31 8.91 -12.37
N ALA A 73 4.46 9.08 -11.05
CA ALA A 73 4.53 7.98 -10.08
C ALA A 73 3.18 7.67 -9.40
N CYS A 74 2.13 8.42 -9.74
CA CYS A 74 0.84 8.37 -9.07
C CYS A 74 -0.28 8.67 -10.05
N ASN A 75 -1.44 8.02 -9.89
CA ASN A 75 -2.63 8.30 -10.69
C ASN A 75 -3.80 8.86 -9.84
N PHE A 76 -3.55 9.30 -8.61
CA PHE A 76 -4.59 9.85 -7.74
C PHE A 76 -4.70 11.37 -7.93
N ALA A 77 -5.91 11.90 -7.78
CA ALA A 77 -6.15 13.33 -7.73
C ALA A 77 -6.27 13.84 -6.29
N VAL A 78 -6.25 15.17 -6.16
CA VAL A 78 -6.41 15.92 -4.91
C VAL A 78 -7.53 16.95 -5.11
N PRO A 79 -8.53 17.04 -4.22
CA PRO A 79 -9.56 18.09 -4.32
C PRO A 79 -8.91 19.48 -4.39
N ALA A 80 -9.44 20.38 -5.24
CA ALA A 80 -8.84 21.71 -5.43
C ALA A 80 -8.77 22.54 -4.14
N ALA A 81 -9.74 22.33 -3.22
CA ALA A 81 -9.78 23.00 -1.91
C ALA A 81 -8.81 22.41 -0.88
N SER A 82 -8.21 21.24 -1.14
CA SER A 82 -7.23 20.65 -0.22
C SER A 82 -6.02 21.58 -0.08
N PRO A 83 -5.44 21.74 1.12
CA PRO A 83 -4.18 22.47 1.28
C PRO A 83 -2.95 21.66 0.85
N HIS A 84 -3.11 20.37 0.53
CA HIS A 84 -2.00 19.47 0.24
C HIS A 84 -1.69 19.37 -1.26
N LEU A 85 -0.40 19.22 -1.58
CA LEU A 85 0.06 18.93 -2.94
C LEU A 85 0.02 17.42 -3.25
N LEU A 86 0.23 16.58 -2.23
CA LEU A 86 0.20 15.13 -2.33
C LEU A 86 -1.22 14.60 -2.05
N CYS A 87 -1.63 13.56 -2.77
CA CYS A 87 -2.85 12.83 -2.45
C CYS A 87 -2.72 12.10 -1.10
N ILE A 88 -3.86 11.73 -0.53
CA ILE A 88 -3.91 11.09 0.79
C ILE A 88 -3.06 9.81 0.89
N ALA A 89 -2.99 9.00 -0.17
CA ALA A 89 -2.13 7.81 -0.20
C ALA A 89 -0.64 8.18 -0.23
N CYS A 90 -0.21 9.12 -1.09
CA CYS A 90 1.19 9.54 -1.16
C CYS A 90 1.64 10.25 0.13
N ARG A 91 0.74 10.92 0.86
CA ARG A 91 1.02 11.52 2.18
C ARG A 91 1.40 10.50 3.26
N GLN A 92 1.04 9.23 3.09
CA GLN A 92 1.43 8.19 4.05
C GLN A 92 2.93 7.86 3.97
N THR A 93 3.58 8.15 2.84
CA THR A 93 5.03 7.94 2.68
C THR A 93 5.78 9.19 3.17
N HIS A 94 6.53 9.04 4.26
CA HIS A 94 7.23 10.16 4.89
C HIS A 94 8.75 10.11 4.71
N ARG A 95 9.29 8.98 4.22
CA ARG A 95 10.69 8.83 3.80
C ARG A 95 10.77 8.15 2.44
N LEU A 96 11.64 8.68 1.59
CA LEU A 96 11.91 8.21 0.24
C LEU A 96 13.41 8.01 0.07
N PRO A 97 13.84 7.11 -0.83
CA PRO A 97 15.25 7.02 -1.23
C PRO A 97 15.64 8.26 -2.06
N ASP A 98 16.92 8.37 -2.41
CA ASP A 98 17.36 9.35 -3.39
C ASP A 98 16.75 9.03 -4.77
N LEU A 99 15.80 9.86 -5.20
CA LEU A 99 15.08 9.72 -6.48
C LEU A 99 15.87 10.26 -7.67
N SER A 100 17.02 10.89 -7.46
CA SER A 100 17.92 11.23 -8.57
C SER A 100 18.59 9.99 -9.17
N ASP A 101 18.66 8.90 -8.40
CA ASP A 101 19.02 7.57 -8.91
C ASP A 101 17.82 6.94 -9.67
N PRO A 102 17.97 6.62 -10.97
CA PRO A 102 16.88 6.07 -11.78
C PRO A 102 16.40 4.67 -11.35
N GLY A 103 17.25 3.89 -10.69
CA GLY A 103 16.88 2.61 -10.09
C GLY A 103 15.93 2.81 -8.91
N ASN A 104 16.32 3.67 -7.98
CA ASN A 104 15.49 4.03 -6.82
C ASN A 104 14.14 4.62 -7.25
N LEU A 105 14.13 5.53 -8.23
CA LEU A 105 12.90 6.10 -8.78
C LEU A 105 11.95 5.01 -9.29
N ARG A 106 12.46 4.09 -10.11
CA ARG A 106 11.65 2.98 -10.66
C ARG A 106 11.13 2.04 -9.58
N HIS A 107 11.96 1.70 -8.60
CA HIS A 107 11.56 0.83 -7.49
C HIS A 107 10.49 1.48 -6.61
N TRP A 108 10.67 2.75 -6.28
CA TRP A 108 9.70 3.53 -5.53
C TRP A 108 8.34 3.60 -6.25
N ILE A 109 8.32 3.84 -7.57
CA ILE A 109 7.07 3.86 -8.36
C ILE A 109 6.31 2.53 -8.21
N ARG A 110 7.00 1.39 -8.38
CA ARG A 110 6.40 0.05 -8.23
C ARG A 110 5.84 -0.19 -6.83
N ILE A 111 6.53 0.26 -5.79
CA ILE A 111 6.07 0.13 -4.41
C ILE A 111 4.84 1.02 -4.17
N GLU A 112 4.85 2.25 -4.67
CA GLU A 112 3.69 3.15 -4.57
C GLU A 112 2.47 2.63 -5.33
N GLU A 113 2.64 1.96 -6.47
CA GLU A 113 1.56 1.26 -7.18
C GLU A 113 0.93 0.18 -6.30
N ALA A 114 1.73 -0.72 -5.74
CA ALA A 114 1.26 -1.75 -4.81
C ALA A 114 0.59 -1.12 -3.58
N LYS A 115 1.18 -0.06 -3.01
CA LYS A 115 0.63 0.66 -1.86
C LYS A 115 -0.72 1.30 -2.17
N ARG A 116 -0.94 1.85 -3.37
CA ARG A 116 -2.25 2.39 -3.78
C ARG A 116 -3.32 1.31 -3.87
N GLN A 117 -2.97 0.10 -4.31
CA GLN A 117 -3.90 -1.03 -4.30
C GLN A 117 -4.28 -1.47 -2.88
N LEU A 118 -3.31 -1.46 -1.95
CA LEU A 118 -3.59 -1.66 -0.53
C LEU A 118 -4.50 -0.55 0.02
N PHE A 119 -4.14 0.72 -0.20
CA PHE A 119 -4.93 1.89 0.20
C PHE A 119 -6.38 1.75 -0.27
N TYR A 120 -6.58 1.40 -1.54
CA TYR A 120 -7.91 1.20 -2.12
C TYR A 120 -8.72 0.15 -1.36
N THR A 121 -8.09 -0.99 -1.06
CA THR A 121 -8.71 -2.09 -0.33
C THR A 121 -9.12 -1.65 1.08
N LEU A 122 -8.21 -1.00 1.82
CA LEU A 122 -8.48 -0.51 3.16
C LEU A 122 -9.56 0.56 3.20
N ALA A 123 -9.56 1.48 2.22
CA ALA A 123 -10.58 2.52 2.11
C ALA A 123 -11.97 1.92 1.84
N ARG A 124 -12.05 0.91 0.95
CA ARG A 124 -13.28 0.16 0.67
C ARG A 124 -13.83 -0.59 1.89
N LEU A 125 -12.96 -1.00 2.80
CA LEU A 125 -13.31 -1.64 4.07
C LEU A 125 -13.63 -0.63 5.19
N GLY A 126 -13.51 0.68 4.93
CA GLY A 126 -13.72 1.72 5.94
C GLY A 126 -12.59 1.83 6.97
N LEU A 127 -11.44 1.22 6.69
CA LEU A 127 -10.28 1.17 7.59
C LEU A 127 -9.26 2.30 7.35
N GLN A 128 -9.41 3.00 6.24
CA GLN A 128 -8.50 4.06 5.82
C GLN A 128 -9.33 5.28 5.39
N PRO A 129 -9.06 6.48 5.94
CA PRO A 129 -9.73 7.69 5.50
C PRO A 129 -9.45 8.03 4.04
N THR A 130 -10.42 8.71 3.44
CA THR A 130 -10.45 9.02 2.01
C THR A 130 -10.42 10.51 1.73
N ASP A 131 -10.45 11.34 2.78
CA ASP A 131 -10.45 12.79 2.69
C ASP A 131 -9.54 13.43 3.77
N ASP A 132 -9.42 14.75 3.72
CA ASP A 132 -8.54 15.52 4.61
C ASP A 132 -9.09 15.68 6.04
N SER A 133 -10.27 15.15 6.37
CA SER A 133 -10.84 15.20 7.73
C SER A 133 -10.31 14.10 8.65
N ALA A 134 -9.44 13.24 8.13
CA ALA A 134 -8.81 12.14 8.84
C ALA A 134 -8.12 12.58 10.15
N PRO A 135 -8.30 11.85 11.27
CA PRO A 135 -7.51 12.11 12.47
C PRO A 135 -6.01 11.81 12.23
N PRO A 136 -5.11 12.40 13.02
CA PRO A 136 -3.69 12.03 12.99
C PRO A 136 -3.50 10.52 13.16
N HIS A 137 -2.58 9.93 12.39
CA HIS A 137 -2.26 8.50 12.45
C HIS A 137 -3.48 7.58 12.23
N ALA A 138 -4.42 7.97 11.37
CA ALA A 138 -5.61 7.16 11.05
C ALA A 138 -5.31 5.88 10.23
N GLY A 139 -4.11 5.77 9.66
CA GLY A 139 -3.67 4.61 8.88
C GLY A 139 -2.15 4.43 8.97
N PRO A 140 -1.61 3.35 8.39
CA PRO A 140 -0.18 3.09 8.41
C PRO A 140 0.59 4.21 7.70
N THR A 141 1.79 4.50 8.19
CA THR A 141 2.78 5.33 7.51
C THR A 141 3.85 4.45 6.87
N TYR A 142 4.56 4.98 5.88
CA TYR A 142 5.54 4.23 5.10
C TYR A 142 6.88 4.94 5.03
N ALA A 143 7.95 4.16 5.14
CA ALA A 143 9.31 4.56 4.87
C ALA A 143 9.91 3.67 3.79
N PHE A 144 10.21 4.25 2.63
CA PHE A 144 10.88 3.54 1.54
C PHE A 144 12.33 3.97 1.50
N LEU A 145 13.24 3.03 1.73
CA LEU A 145 14.66 3.29 1.95
C LEU A 145 15.50 2.50 0.96
N ALA A 146 16.67 3.03 0.58
CA ALA A 146 17.67 2.31 -0.20
C ALA A 146 18.91 2.05 0.67
N ASP A 147 19.58 0.93 0.45
CA ASP A 147 20.83 0.64 1.17
C ASP A 147 21.89 1.69 0.83
N LEU A 148 22.64 2.12 1.85
CA LEU A 148 23.72 3.09 1.71
C LEU A 148 25.07 2.39 1.97
N PRO A 149 26.11 2.66 1.15
CA PRO A 149 27.43 2.07 1.37
C PRO A 149 27.98 2.39 2.76
N GLY A 150 28.31 1.36 3.53
CA GLY A 150 28.89 1.49 4.87
C GLY A 150 27.88 1.64 6.02
N GLU A 151 26.58 1.69 5.71
CA GLU A 151 25.51 1.69 6.72
C GLU A 151 25.01 0.26 6.98
N PRO A 152 24.41 -0.01 8.16
CA PRO A 152 23.70 -1.25 8.42
C PRO A 152 22.56 -1.46 7.41
N GLY A 153 22.31 -2.72 7.05
CA GLY A 153 21.20 -3.07 6.17
C GLY A 153 19.85 -2.63 6.75
N ILE A 154 18.94 -2.24 5.86
CA ILE A 154 17.59 -1.81 6.26
C ILE A 154 16.81 -3.01 6.82
N VAL A 155 16.26 -2.84 8.02
CA VAL A 155 15.29 -3.77 8.59
C VAL A 155 13.91 -3.41 8.01
N THR A 156 13.42 -4.26 7.12
CA THR A 156 12.06 -4.18 6.59
C THR A 156 11.07 -4.74 7.62
N GLY A 157 9.90 -4.11 7.73
CA GLY A 157 8.81 -4.57 8.58
C GLY A 157 7.97 -3.43 9.17
N HIS A 158 6.99 -3.79 9.98
CA HIS A 158 6.14 -2.90 10.75
C HIS A 158 6.73 -2.62 12.13
N HIS A 159 6.87 -1.33 12.48
CA HIS A 159 7.23 -0.90 13.82
C HIS A 159 6.55 0.43 14.17
N GLY A 160 5.80 0.44 15.28
CA GLY A 160 5.21 1.67 15.84
C GLY A 160 4.31 2.43 14.86
N GLY A 161 3.58 1.72 14.00
CA GLY A 161 2.70 2.31 13.00
C GLY A 161 3.34 2.58 11.64
N THR A 162 4.66 2.43 11.53
CA THR A 162 5.42 2.63 10.30
C THR A 162 5.79 1.31 9.65
N ILE A 163 5.45 1.17 8.38
CA ILE A 163 5.85 0.07 7.51
C ILE A 163 7.09 0.51 6.72
N THR A 164 8.24 -0.10 7.00
CA THR A 164 9.51 0.20 6.33
C THR A 164 9.79 -0.85 5.28
N LEU A 165 10.09 -0.46 4.03
CA LEU A 165 10.54 -1.37 2.98
C LEU A 165 11.87 -0.90 2.40
N ASN A 166 12.76 -1.83 2.11
CA ASN A 166 13.90 -1.59 1.23
C ASN A 166 13.41 -1.55 -0.23
N VAL A 167 13.72 -0.49 -0.96
CA VAL A 167 13.28 -0.34 -2.35
C VAL A 167 13.87 -1.39 -3.29
N ALA A 168 14.99 -2.00 -2.93
CA ALA A 168 15.55 -3.14 -3.66
C ALA A 168 14.58 -4.34 -3.74
N GLU A 169 13.59 -4.43 -2.84
CA GLU A 169 12.55 -5.47 -2.91
C GLU A 169 11.64 -5.35 -4.14
N ALA A 170 11.67 -4.21 -4.83
CA ALA A 170 10.95 -4.02 -6.09
C ALA A 170 11.75 -4.45 -7.33
N ASP A 171 12.99 -4.94 -7.16
CA ASP A 171 13.81 -5.51 -8.23
C ASP A 171 13.48 -6.99 -8.42
N ASP A 172 13.11 -7.38 -9.64
CA ASP A 172 12.68 -8.72 -9.98
C ASP A 172 13.82 -9.75 -9.84
N ASP A 173 15.05 -9.34 -10.13
CA ASP A 173 16.25 -10.19 -10.04
C ASP A 173 16.68 -10.38 -8.58
N GLU A 174 16.59 -9.33 -7.76
CA GLU A 174 16.81 -9.41 -6.32
C GLU A 174 15.71 -10.26 -5.65
N ARG A 175 14.44 -10.10 -6.07
CA ARG A 175 13.32 -10.94 -5.61
C ARG A 175 13.56 -12.42 -5.91
N ALA A 176 14.05 -12.75 -7.10
CA ALA A 176 14.39 -14.13 -7.46
C ALA A 176 15.56 -14.67 -6.63
N ARG A 177 16.61 -13.86 -6.41
CA ARG A 177 17.77 -14.23 -5.57
C ARG A 177 17.37 -14.50 -4.12
N ARG A 178 16.60 -13.59 -3.49
CA ARG A 178 16.14 -13.75 -2.10
C ARG A 178 15.22 -14.95 -1.91
N ARG A 179 14.32 -15.22 -2.87
CA ARG A 179 13.48 -16.42 -2.88
C ARG A 179 14.30 -17.71 -2.80
N ILE A 180 15.40 -17.80 -3.56
CA ILE A 180 16.28 -18.98 -3.55
C ILE A 180 17.00 -19.10 -2.20
N ALA A 181 17.46 -17.98 -1.64
CA ALA A 181 18.20 -17.98 -0.38
C ALA A 181 17.33 -18.43 0.82
N LEU A 182 16.09 -17.93 0.91
CA LEU A 182 15.23 -18.14 2.09
C LEU A 182 14.33 -19.39 2.01
N HIS A 183 14.32 -20.13 0.89
CA HIS A 183 13.51 -21.34 0.68
C HIS A 183 11.99 -21.18 0.96
N GLU A 184 11.50 -19.95 1.05
CA GLU A 184 10.09 -19.60 1.20
C GLU A 184 9.56 -18.93 -0.09
N PRO A 185 8.26 -19.04 -0.41
CA PRO A 185 7.67 -18.28 -1.49
C PRO A 185 7.72 -16.78 -1.14
N TYR A 186 8.69 -16.04 -1.71
CA TYR A 186 8.82 -14.61 -1.43
C TYR A 186 7.58 -13.83 -1.92
N ARG A 187 7.05 -12.95 -1.05
CA ARG A 187 5.81 -12.19 -1.28
C ARG A 187 5.96 -11.21 -2.46
N THR A 188 4.87 -11.00 -3.17
CA THR A 188 4.76 -9.84 -4.07
C THR A 188 4.81 -8.55 -3.24
N LEU A 189 5.15 -7.40 -3.85
CA LEU A 189 5.15 -6.11 -3.12
C LEU A 189 3.81 -5.85 -2.42
N ILE A 190 2.69 -6.13 -3.09
CA ILE A 190 1.37 -6.01 -2.49
C ILE A 190 1.17 -7.00 -1.35
N GLY A 191 1.62 -8.24 -1.49
CA GLY A 191 1.52 -9.25 -0.42
C GLY A 191 2.33 -8.86 0.81
N HIS A 192 3.52 -8.27 0.63
CA HIS A 192 4.34 -7.76 1.71
C HIS A 192 3.65 -6.58 2.41
N LEU A 193 3.21 -5.57 1.66
CA LEU A 193 2.50 -4.43 2.21
C LEU A 193 1.23 -4.84 2.96
N ARG A 194 0.51 -5.85 2.48
CA ARG A 194 -0.66 -6.41 3.16
C ARG A 194 -0.29 -7.05 4.49
N HIS A 195 0.71 -7.94 4.50
CA HIS A 195 1.21 -8.56 5.72
C HIS A 195 1.58 -7.51 6.77
N GLU A 196 2.40 -6.52 6.40
CA GLU A 196 2.82 -5.45 7.32
C GLU A 196 1.65 -4.57 7.79
N SER A 197 0.67 -4.34 6.91
CA SER A 197 -0.57 -3.67 7.32
C SER A 197 -1.40 -4.52 8.29
N GLY A 198 -1.29 -5.84 8.22
CA GLY A 198 -1.91 -6.76 9.16
C GLY A 198 -1.43 -6.54 10.58
N HIS A 199 -0.12 -6.34 10.78
CA HIS A 199 0.43 -5.95 12.08
C HIS A 199 -0.08 -4.59 12.55
N PHE A 200 -0.15 -3.60 11.66
CA PHE A 200 -0.73 -2.29 11.99
C PHE A 200 -2.19 -2.40 12.45
N TYR A 201 -3.00 -3.21 11.78
CA TYR A 201 -4.40 -3.37 12.14
C TYR A 201 -4.61 -4.36 13.28
N TRP A 202 -3.66 -5.25 13.58
CA TRP A 202 -3.67 -6.04 14.80
C TRP A 202 -3.66 -5.13 16.03
N ASP A 203 -2.77 -4.14 16.04
CA ASP A 203 -2.68 -3.15 17.11
C ASP A 203 -4.05 -2.49 17.35
N ARG A 204 -4.73 -2.06 16.28
CA ARG A 204 -5.99 -1.30 16.41
C ARG A 204 -7.23 -2.16 16.64
N LEU A 205 -7.33 -3.28 15.94
CA LEU A 205 -8.54 -4.12 15.90
C LEU A 205 -8.50 -5.24 16.94
N VAL A 206 -7.31 -5.56 17.47
CA VAL A 206 -7.13 -6.61 18.46
C VAL A 206 -6.66 -6.05 19.80
N ARG A 207 -5.43 -5.50 19.85
CA ARG A 207 -4.82 -5.04 21.11
C ARG A 207 -5.60 -3.89 21.74
N ASP A 208 -5.80 -2.83 20.96
CA ASP A 208 -6.40 -1.59 21.45
C ASP A 208 -7.94 -1.68 21.52
N ALA A 209 -8.53 -2.71 20.91
CA ALA A 209 -9.96 -3.00 20.93
C ALA A 209 -10.36 -4.04 22.00
N ASP A 210 -9.44 -4.46 22.87
CA ASP A 210 -9.65 -5.44 23.93
C ASP A 210 -10.19 -6.79 23.40
N LYS A 211 -9.54 -7.32 22.35
CA LYS A 211 -9.91 -8.60 21.70
C LYS A 211 -8.83 -9.66 21.80
N LEU A 212 -7.85 -9.52 22.69
CA LEU A 212 -6.75 -10.47 22.84
C LEU A 212 -7.22 -11.89 23.16
N ASP A 213 -8.24 -12.07 24.01
CA ASP A 213 -8.75 -13.41 24.32
C ASP A 213 -9.43 -14.08 23.11
N ALA A 214 -10.15 -13.30 22.28
CA ALA A 214 -10.74 -13.79 21.05
C ALA A 214 -9.67 -14.14 20.00
N PHE A 215 -8.62 -13.32 19.91
CA PHE A 215 -7.45 -13.61 19.08
C PHE A 215 -6.78 -14.92 19.50
N ARG A 216 -6.50 -15.09 20.80
CA ARG A 216 -5.82 -16.28 21.34
C ARG A 216 -6.60 -17.56 21.13
N ALA A 217 -7.93 -17.48 21.16
CA ALA A 217 -8.79 -18.62 20.87
C ALA A 217 -8.68 -19.11 19.41
N VAL A 218 -8.24 -18.26 18.48
CA VAL A 218 -8.15 -18.57 17.05
C VAL A 218 -6.71 -18.81 16.61
N PHE A 219 -5.81 -17.88 16.91
CA PHE A 219 -4.44 -17.85 16.41
C PHE A 219 -3.40 -18.41 17.40
N GLY A 220 -3.75 -18.50 18.68
CA GLY A 220 -2.84 -18.93 19.76
C GLY A 220 -2.24 -17.78 20.55
N ASP A 221 -1.33 -18.11 21.46
CA ASP A 221 -0.80 -17.15 22.45
C ASP A 221 0.33 -16.29 21.87
N GLU A 222 0.05 -15.02 21.59
CA GLU A 222 1.01 -14.07 21.04
C GLU A 222 2.12 -13.66 22.03
N ARG A 223 2.01 -14.07 23.31
CA ARG A 223 3.02 -13.77 24.33
C ARG A 223 4.24 -14.68 24.25
N LEU A 224 4.23 -15.67 23.35
CA LEU A 224 5.42 -16.45 23.02
C LEU A 224 6.56 -15.50 22.60
N ASP A 225 7.79 -15.85 22.96
CA ASP A 225 8.94 -15.01 22.61
C ASP A 225 9.13 -15.02 21.09
N TYR A 226 8.87 -13.86 20.46
CA TYR A 226 8.87 -13.71 19.02
C TYR A 226 10.20 -14.13 18.37
N ALA A 227 11.32 -13.66 18.93
CA ALA A 227 12.65 -13.93 18.38
C ALA A 227 13.00 -15.42 18.48
N THR A 228 12.68 -16.06 19.61
CA THR A 228 12.88 -17.49 19.80
C THR A 228 12.01 -18.29 18.83
N ALA A 229 10.73 -17.95 18.69
CA ALA A 229 9.79 -18.66 17.80
C ALA A 229 10.24 -18.62 16.33
N LEU A 230 10.67 -17.45 15.84
CA LEU A 230 11.23 -17.32 14.49
C LEU A 230 12.55 -18.09 14.34
N SER A 231 13.43 -18.02 15.34
CA SER A 231 14.70 -18.75 15.31
C SER A 231 14.47 -20.27 15.22
N GLU A 232 13.48 -20.79 15.95
CA GLU A 232 13.11 -22.21 15.90
C GLU A 232 12.54 -22.59 14.53
N HIS A 233 11.64 -21.77 13.97
CA HIS A 233 11.07 -21.98 12.63
C HIS A 233 12.16 -22.07 11.56
N TYR A 234 13.11 -21.14 11.53
CA TYR A 234 14.19 -21.18 10.54
C TYR A 234 15.19 -22.32 10.76
N ALA A 235 15.41 -22.73 12.02
CA ALA A 235 16.32 -23.83 12.33
C ALA A 235 15.74 -25.22 11.99
N GLN A 236 14.44 -25.41 12.23
CA GLN A 236 13.77 -26.71 12.09
C GLN A 236 12.98 -26.84 10.79
N GLY A 237 12.71 -25.72 10.12
CA GLY A 237 11.77 -25.63 9.01
C GLY A 237 10.32 -25.70 9.49
N ALA A 238 9.39 -25.37 8.59
CA ALA A 238 7.97 -25.43 8.91
C ALA A 238 7.52 -26.87 9.20
N ARG A 239 6.66 -27.04 10.21
CA ARG A 239 6.07 -28.34 10.57
C ARG A 239 5.38 -28.97 9.37
N THR A 240 5.58 -30.26 9.12
CA THR A 240 5.05 -30.94 7.91
C THR A 240 3.52 -30.88 7.75
N ASP A 241 2.78 -30.65 8.83
CA ASP A 241 1.32 -30.53 8.88
C ASP A 241 0.79 -29.09 8.87
N TRP A 242 1.66 -28.08 8.67
CA TRP A 242 1.27 -26.66 8.74
C TRP A 242 0.08 -26.31 7.84
N SER A 243 0.01 -26.91 6.65
CA SER A 243 -1.01 -26.60 5.63
C SER A 243 -2.42 -27.02 6.00
N HIS A 244 -2.58 -27.83 7.05
CA HIS A 244 -3.88 -28.22 7.58
C HIS A 244 -4.45 -27.16 8.54
N HIS A 245 -3.62 -26.26 9.05
CA HIS A 245 -3.95 -25.34 10.14
C HIS A 245 -3.69 -23.86 9.80
N HIS A 246 -2.73 -23.59 8.91
CA HIS A 246 -2.27 -22.24 8.61
C HIS A 246 -2.27 -21.97 7.10
N VAL A 247 -2.40 -20.70 6.73
CA VAL A 247 -2.43 -20.25 5.33
C VAL A 247 -1.05 -20.29 4.66
N SER A 248 0.03 -20.33 5.44
CA SER A 248 1.41 -20.45 4.95
C SER A 248 2.28 -21.20 5.96
N ALA A 249 3.44 -21.67 5.49
CA ALA A 249 4.47 -22.26 6.35
C ALA A 249 4.95 -21.27 7.43
N TYR A 250 5.11 -19.99 7.04
CA TYR A 250 5.58 -18.93 7.90
C TYR A 250 4.53 -18.47 8.92
N ALA A 251 3.23 -18.55 8.59
CA ALA A 251 2.14 -18.33 9.55
C ALA A 251 2.24 -19.24 10.79
N ALA A 252 2.75 -20.45 10.63
CA ALA A 252 2.94 -21.39 11.75
C ALA A 252 4.07 -20.99 12.71
N ALA A 253 4.91 -20.01 12.34
CA ALA A 253 6.07 -19.61 13.14
C ALA A 253 5.67 -18.88 14.42
N HIS A 254 4.60 -18.07 14.39
CA HIS A 254 4.14 -17.33 15.56
C HIS A 254 2.68 -16.87 15.39
N PRO A 255 1.83 -16.86 16.44
CA PRO A 255 0.42 -16.42 16.34
C PRO A 255 0.22 -15.02 15.73
N TRP A 256 1.15 -14.10 16.01
CA TRP A 256 1.12 -12.75 15.44
C TRP A 256 1.39 -12.74 13.93
N GLU A 257 2.24 -13.65 13.45
CA GLU A 257 2.49 -13.84 12.02
C GLU A 257 1.29 -14.53 11.36
N ASP A 258 0.68 -15.52 12.02
CA ASP A 258 -0.53 -16.18 11.51
C ASP A 258 -1.68 -15.19 11.23
N TRP A 259 -1.84 -14.19 12.10
CA TRP A 259 -2.76 -13.09 11.87
C TRP A 259 -2.38 -12.23 10.66
N ALA A 260 -1.13 -11.79 10.57
CA ALA A 260 -0.67 -10.95 9.47
C ALA A 260 -0.73 -11.67 8.13
N GLU A 261 -0.49 -12.98 8.13
CA GLU A 261 -0.65 -13.86 6.99
C GLU A 261 -2.09 -14.06 6.57
N THR A 262 -2.98 -14.29 7.54
CA THR A 262 -4.42 -14.46 7.28
C THR A 262 -5.07 -13.14 6.83
N TRP A 263 -4.53 -12.01 7.27
CA TRP A 263 -4.94 -10.68 6.83
C TRP A 263 -4.63 -10.39 5.36
N ALA A 264 -3.56 -10.98 4.82
CA ALA A 264 -2.99 -10.62 3.51
C ALA A 264 -3.66 -11.29 2.30
#